data_AF-A0A3A0AZB9-F1
#
_entry.id   AF-A0A3A0AZB9-F1
#
_cell.length_a   1.000
_cell.length_b   1.000
_cell.length_c   1.000
_cell.angle_alpha   90.00
_cell.angle_beta   90.00
_cell.angle_gamma   90.00
#
_symmetry.space_group_name_H-M   'P 1'
#
loop_
_entity.id
_entity.type
_entity.pdbx_description
1 polymer ?
#
loop_
_entity_poly.entity_id
_entity_poly.type
_entity_poly.pdbx_seq_one_letter_code
_entity_poly.pdbx_strand_id
1 'polypeptide(L)'
;MEHHADFAVAVTQRLWLETSVPRAVGHGTVRGYAIALGWWVEPNVNDDGTPGEATGTLYLIVDVEGHGPPVWVAQGNITHSRLDN
;
A
#
# COMPACT_ATOMS: atom_id res chain seq x y z
N MET A 1 7.85 -11.31 4.25
CA MET A 1 6.58 -11.36 5.00
C MET A 1 5.62 -10.49 4.21
N GLU A 2 4.45 -11.00 3.84
CA GLU A 2 3.48 -10.23 3.04
C GLU A 2 2.86 -9.16 3.94
N HIS A 3 3.15 -7.89 3.66
CA HIS A 3 2.62 -6.77 4.44
C HIS A 3 1.12 -6.63 4.14
N HIS A 4 0.29 -6.86 5.15
CA HIS A 4 -1.15 -6.61 5.12
C HIS A 4 -1.48 -5.46 6.07
N ALA A 5 -2.49 -4.66 5.73
CA ALA A 5 -2.91 -3.54 6.57
C ALA A 5 -3.86 -4.05 7.66
N ASP A 6 -3.59 -3.67 8.92
CA ASP A 6 -4.49 -3.90 10.05
C ASP A 6 -5.62 -2.86 10.08
N PHE A 7 -5.32 -1.66 9.59
CA PHE A 7 -6.27 -0.55 9.44
C PHE A 7 -6.12 0.09 8.07
N ALA A 8 -7.22 0.54 7.47
CA ALA A 8 -7.21 1.24 6.19
C ALA A 8 -8.28 2.31 6.09
N VAL A 9 -7.98 3.38 5.37
CA VAL A 9 -8.89 4.45 4.98
C VAL A 9 -8.91 4.61 3.46
N ALA A 10 -10.06 4.95 2.90
CA ALA A 10 -10.19 5.17 1.46
C ALA A 10 -9.40 6.41 1.03
N VAL A 11 -8.69 6.30 -0.09
CA VAL A 11 -8.04 7.45 -0.74
C VAL A 11 -9.08 8.09 -1.66
N THR A 12 -9.48 9.32 -1.32
CA THR A 12 -10.58 10.03 -2.01
C THR A 12 -10.11 10.88 -3.19
N GLN A 13 -8.83 11.22 -3.25
CA GLN A 13 -8.21 11.93 -4.37
C GLN A 13 -7.56 10.93 -5.33
N ARG A 14 -7.51 11.24 -6.63
CA ARG A 14 -6.82 10.39 -7.60
C ARG A 14 -5.30 10.50 -7.42
N LEU A 15 -4.76 9.69 -6.54
CA LEU A 15 -3.32 9.60 -6.29
C LEU A 15 -2.71 8.51 -7.18
N TRP A 16 -1.89 8.92 -8.14
CA TRP A 16 -1.07 8.03 -8.95
C TRP A 16 0.25 7.72 -8.26
N LEU A 17 0.64 6.45 -8.23
CA LEU A 17 1.87 5.95 -7.63
C LEU A 17 2.64 5.07 -8.61
N GLU A 18 3.96 5.22 -8.57
CA GLU A 18 4.91 4.28 -9.17
C GLU A 18 5.74 3.64 -8.06
N THR A 19 6.11 2.37 -8.26
CA THR A 19 6.76 1.58 -7.21
C THR A 19 7.98 0.83 -7.73
N SER A 20 8.81 0.36 -6.81
CA SER A 20 9.87 -0.62 -7.06
C SER A 20 9.38 -2.08 -6.96
N VAL A 21 8.11 -2.31 -6.61
CA VAL A 21 7.56 -3.64 -6.40
C VAL A 21 7.32 -4.32 -7.75
N PRO A 22 7.91 -5.50 -8.03
CA PRO A 22 7.68 -6.21 -9.28
C PRO A 22 6.22 -6.66 -9.37
N ARG A 23 5.68 -6.68 -10.58
CA ARG A 23 4.35 -7.26 -10.82
C ARG A 23 4.37 -8.77 -10.57
N ALA A 24 3.28 -9.29 -10.04
CA ALA A 24 3.11 -10.73 -9.83
C ALA A 24 3.12 -11.52 -11.15
N VAL A 25 2.62 -10.90 -12.23
CA VAL A 25 2.58 -11.48 -13.59
C VAL A 25 3.05 -10.43 -14.58
N GLY A 26 3.93 -10.82 -15.50
CA GLY A 26 4.45 -9.96 -16.57
C GLY A 26 5.77 -9.25 -16.24
N HIS A 27 6.10 -8.23 -17.03
CA HIS A 27 7.32 -7.43 -16.87
C HIS A 27 7.02 -6.06 -16.24
N GLY A 28 8.00 -5.51 -15.51
CA GLY A 28 7.93 -4.19 -14.89
C GLY A 28 7.47 -4.20 -13.43
N THR A 29 7.21 -3.01 -12.91
CA THR A 29 6.80 -2.78 -11.52
C THR A 29 5.36 -2.29 -11.44
N VAL A 30 4.73 -2.48 -10.28
CA VAL A 30 3.38 -2.00 -10.00
C VAL A 30 3.34 -0.47 -10.14
N ARG A 31 2.40 0.04 -10.94
CA ARG A 31 2.11 1.47 -11.09
C ARG A 31 0.63 1.69 -11.33
N GLY A 32 0.04 2.70 -10.70
CA GLY A 32 -1.37 2.99 -10.86
C GLY A 32 -1.97 3.79 -9.73
N TYR A 33 -3.27 3.66 -9.52
CA TYR A 33 -4.01 4.51 -8.58
C TYR A 33 -4.08 3.88 -7.19
N ALA A 34 -3.74 4.67 -6.17
CA ALA A 34 -4.00 4.31 -4.79
C ALA A 34 -5.50 4.45 -4.48
N ILE A 35 -6.10 3.39 -3.94
CA ILE A 35 -7.51 3.37 -3.54
C ILE A 35 -7.70 3.35 -2.03
N ALA A 36 -6.66 2.95 -1.28
CA ALA A 36 -6.66 3.00 0.18
C ALA A 36 -5.25 3.29 0.72
N LEU A 37 -5.20 3.94 1.88
CA LEU A 37 -4.03 4.12 2.72
C LEU A 37 -4.22 3.23 3.95
N GLY A 38 -3.25 2.39 4.25
CA GLY A 38 -3.31 1.49 5.39
C GLY A 38 -2.06 1.55 6.24
N TRP A 39 -2.14 0.95 7.41
CA TRP A 39 -1.04 0.80 8.35
C TRP A 39 -0.99 -0.63 8.86
N TRP A 40 0.23 -1.13 9.11
CA TRP A 40 0.41 -2.37 9.86
C TRP A 40 0.99 -2.07 11.23
N VAL A 41 0.64 -2.92 12.18
CA VAL A 41 1.09 -2.91 13.55
C VAL A 41 1.90 -4.18 13.75
N GLU A 42 3.14 -4.07 14.19
CA GLU A 42 3.87 -5.24 14.65
C GLU A 42 3.13 -5.91 15.81
N PRO A 43 3.31 -7.22 16.05
CA PRO A 43 2.61 -7.96 17.12
C PRO A 43 2.85 -7.45 18.56
N ASN A 44 3.56 -6.33 18.73
CA ASN A 44 3.59 -5.59 19.98
C ASN A 44 2.19 -5.06 20.28
N VAL A 45 1.44 -5.84 21.04
CA VAL A 45 0.23 -5.38 21.73
C VAL A 45 0.69 -4.45 22.84
N ASN A 46 0.04 -3.30 23.03
CA ASN A 46 0.28 -2.47 24.20
C ASN A 46 -0.03 -3.29 25.47
N ASP A 47 0.56 -2.91 26.62
CA ASP A 47 0.33 -3.59 27.91
C ASP A 47 -1.16 -3.67 28.30
N ASP A 48 -2.00 -2.82 27.72
CA ASP A 48 -3.45 -2.74 27.93
C ASP A 48 -4.28 -3.62 26.96
N GLY A 49 -3.65 -4.40 26.09
CA GLY A 49 -4.31 -5.27 25.12
C GLY A 49 -4.81 -4.55 23.86
N THR A 50 -4.53 -3.26 23.70
CA THR A 50 -4.82 -2.53 22.46
C THR A 50 -3.75 -2.79 21.40
N PRO A 51 -4.07 -2.68 20.10
CA PRO A 51 -3.07 -2.73 19.04
C PRO A 51 -1.94 -1.72 19.32
N GLY A 52 -0.69 -2.15 19.15
CA GLY A 52 0.47 -1.26 19.28
C GLY A 52 0.49 -0.13 18.26
N GLU A 53 1.54 0.69 18.34
CA GLU A 53 1.74 1.78 17.39
C GLU A 53 1.96 1.27 15.96
N ALA A 54 1.33 1.95 15.00
CA ALA A 54 1.54 1.71 13.58
C ALA A 54 3.03 1.82 13.24
N THR A 55 3.59 0.74 12.71
CA THR A 55 5.03 0.61 12.48
C THR A 55 5.39 0.90 11.02
N GLY A 56 4.40 0.96 10.13
CA GLY A 56 4.58 1.35 8.73
C GLY A 56 3.28 1.68 8.00
N THR A 57 3.44 2.35 6.87
CA THR A 57 2.36 2.81 5.98
C THR A 57 2.33 1.98 4.70
N LEU A 58 1.14 1.65 4.22
CA LEU A 58 0.85 0.89 2.99
C LEU A 58 -0.10 1.68 2.08
N TYR A 59 0.06 1.52 0.78
CA TYR A 59 -0.89 1.97 -0.22
C TYR A 59 -1.48 0.77 -0.94
N LEU A 60 -2.82 0.69 -1.04
CA LEU A 60 -3.48 -0.30 -1.88
C LEU A 60 -3.57 0.26 -3.29
N ILE A 61 -2.82 -0.33 -4.21
CA ILE A 61 -2.64 0.19 -5.57
C ILE A 61 -3.37 -0.72 -6.56
N VAL A 62 -4.20 -0.12 -7.42
CA VAL A 62 -4.73 -0.76 -8.61
C VAL A 62 -3.70 -0.57 -9.73
N ASP A 63 -2.95 -1.63 -10.06
CA ASP A 63 -1.99 -1.61 -11.16
C ASP A 63 -2.73 -1.49 -12.49
N VAL A 64 -2.48 -0.41 -13.24
CA VAL A 64 -3.22 -0.13 -14.48
C VAL A 64 -2.82 -1.03 -15.64
N GLU A 65 -1.67 -1.69 -15.55
CA GLU A 65 -1.17 -2.64 -16.55
C GLU A 65 -1.17 -4.08 -16.03
N GLY A 66 -1.56 -4.28 -14.77
CA GLY A 66 -1.72 -5.59 -14.17
C GLY A 66 -3.12 -6.16 -14.42
N HIS A 67 -3.22 -7.48 -14.49
CA HIS A 67 -4.50 -8.20 -14.57
C HIS A 67 -4.91 -8.86 -13.25
N GLY A 68 -4.30 -8.43 -12.13
CA GLY A 68 -4.49 -9.00 -10.79
C GLY A 68 -5.34 -8.12 -9.87
N PRO A 69 -5.62 -8.60 -8.64
CA PRO A 69 -6.25 -7.78 -7.61
C PRO A 69 -5.35 -6.59 -7.22
N PRO A 70 -5.91 -5.56 -6.56
CA PRO A 70 -5.11 -4.46 -6.00
C PRO A 70 -4.06 -4.99 -5.02
N VAL A 71 -2.90 -4.34 -4.97
CA VAL A 71 -1.74 -4.80 -4.21
C VAL A 71 -1.38 -3.80 -3.12
N TRP A 72 -1.18 -4.29 -1.89
CA TRP A 72 -0.62 -3.48 -0.81
C TRP A 72 0.88 -3.28 -1.02
N VAL A 73 1.30 -2.01 -1.07
CA VAL A 73 2.69 -1.62 -1.25
C VAL A 73 3.13 -0.73 -0.10
N ALA A 74 4.20 -1.13 0.58
CA ALA A 74 4.81 -0.34 1.65
C ALA A 74 5.32 1.01 1.12
N GLN A 75 5.16 2.07 1.91
CA GLN A 75 5.58 3.44 1.54
C GLN A 75 7.04 3.50 1.08
N GLY A 76 7.94 2.71 1.70
CA GLY A 76 9.36 2.67 1.33
C GLY A 76 9.63 2.16 -0.10
N ASN A 77 8.65 1.53 -0.75
CA ASN A 77 8.75 1.06 -2.13
C ASN A 77 8.13 2.02 -3.15
N ILE A 78 7.58 3.16 -2.72
CA ILE A 78 7.05 4.18 -3.63
C ILE A 78 8.22 4.98 -4.20
N THR A 79 8.34 5.00 -5.53
CA THR A 79 9.41 5.70 -6.24
C THR A 79 8.95 7.04 -6.80
N HIS A 80 7.65 7.19 -7.09
CA HIS A 80 7.05 8.43 -7.56
C HIS A 80 5.59 8.55 -7.11
N SER A 81 5.12 9.78 -6.90
CA SER A 81 3.73 10.06 -6.58
C SER A 81 3.27 11.35 -7.25
N ARG A 82 2.03 11.35 -7.76
CA ARG A 82 1.40 12.52 -8.38
C ARG A 82 -0.09 12.53 -8.12
N LEU A 83 -0.63 13.70 -7.76
CA LEU A 83 -2.07 13.93 -7.75
C LEU A 83 -2.54 14.20 -9.19
N ASP A 84 -3.54 13.42 -9.65
CA ASP A 84 -4.31 13.72 -10.85
C ASP A 84 -5.49 14.62 -10.45
N ASN A 85 -5.41 15.89 -10.85
CA ASN A 85 -6.51 16.85 -10.72
C ASN A 85 -7.51 16.72 -11.87
#